data_AF-A0A0D3J1Q7-F1
#
_entry.id   AF-A0A0D3J1Q7-F1
#
_cell.length_a   1.000
_cell.length_b   1.000
_cell.length_c   1.000
_cell.angle_alpha   90.00
_cell.angle_beta   90.00
_cell.angle_gamma   90.00
#
_symmetry.space_group_name_H-M   'P 1'
#
loop_
_entity.id
_entity.type
_entity.pdbx_description
1 polymer ?
#
loop_
_entity_poly.entity_id
_entity_poly.type
_entity_poly.pdbx_seq_one_letter_code
_entity_poly.pdbx_strand_id
1 'polypeptide(L)'
;MALGSEPLGLATLNDRAHGNCHDDIFSRVIGDALHAGLRGKEEPREIFSAVIPPVTLNGTAGTRGKNGIVPDGRLHCKLRESRTARCTGTRGQAHPSVRWRGTTVQRGPEQPPAEHLLEGKTIHRGGPHYMSARARDDGQGGAVADRANLVQRDYEARAAALDAKPHVQAWNNGSRDAVSSVLRSFGTVRSLVVGAYAEASDDLHQLFDCVVESASKQHWRRIGARSAKEARSYFATTLRRAWGVHFAREFARHRIRRVVFVGAPRRQPGRPLATADGDWPALSAGEFAAHALRVGGAWAGGPPGRR
;
A
#
# COMPACT_ATOMS: atom_id res chain seq x y z
N MET A 1 29.12 -12.24 -1.72
CA MET A 1 29.01 -11.15 -2.72
C MET A 1 27.82 -10.24 -2.38
N ALA A 2 27.84 -9.56 -1.22
CA ALA A 2 26.64 -8.95 -0.61
C ALA A 2 26.82 -7.51 -0.08
N LEU A 3 27.68 -6.69 -0.69
CA LEU A 3 28.06 -5.36 -0.16
C LEU A 3 27.78 -4.17 -1.10
N GLY A 4 27.08 -4.35 -2.22
CA GLY A 4 26.98 -3.30 -3.27
C GLY A 4 25.65 -2.56 -3.44
N SER A 5 24.54 -3.01 -2.83
CA SER A 5 23.18 -2.53 -3.21
C SER A 5 22.44 -1.69 -2.17
N GLU A 6 22.93 -1.61 -0.94
CA GLU A 6 22.28 -0.85 0.15
C GLU A 6 22.24 0.67 -0.07
N PRO A 7 23.29 1.33 -0.61
CA PRO A 7 23.26 2.78 -0.84
C PRO A 7 22.19 3.23 -1.84
N LEU A 8 21.83 2.39 -2.82
CA LEU A 8 20.85 2.72 -3.86
C LEU A 8 19.41 2.87 -3.33
N GLY A 9 19.09 2.15 -2.25
CA GLY A 9 17.78 2.19 -1.62
C GLY A 9 17.50 3.51 -0.91
N LEU A 10 18.54 4.27 -0.56
CA LEU A 10 18.46 5.44 0.32
C LEU A 10 18.97 6.73 -0.30
N ALA A 11 19.78 6.63 -1.35
CA ALA A 11 20.33 7.79 -2.00
C ALA A 11 19.22 8.70 -2.53
N THR A 12 19.30 9.99 -2.20
CA THR A 12 18.49 11.03 -2.83
C THR A 12 19.02 11.23 -4.25
N LEU A 13 18.45 10.47 -5.18
CA LEU A 13 18.79 10.51 -6.58
C LEU A 13 17.75 11.33 -7.33
N ASN A 14 18.19 12.03 -8.38
CA ASN A 14 17.29 12.78 -9.25
C ASN A 14 16.64 11.81 -10.26
N ASP A 15 15.82 10.91 -9.73
CA ASP A 15 15.03 9.93 -10.48
C ASP A 15 13.60 9.83 -9.91
N ARG A 16 12.76 9.04 -10.59
CA ARG A 16 11.38 8.74 -10.19
C ARG A 16 11.22 7.34 -9.61
N ALA A 17 12.31 6.61 -9.34
CA ALA A 17 12.24 5.18 -9.08
C ALA A 17 11.45 4.83 -7.81
N HIS A 18 11.57 5.63 -6.73
CA HIS A 18 10.76 5.49 -5.53
C HIS A 18 9.26 5.67 -5.83
N GLY A 19 8.91 6.76 -6.53
CA GLY A 19 7.54 7.05 -6.93
C GLY A 19 6.96 5.95 -7.81
N ASN A 20 7.68 5.52 -8.85
CA ASN A 20 7.20 4.45 -9.72
C ASN A 20 6.99 3.13 -8.96
N CYS A 21 7.91 2.75 -8.07
CA CYS A 21 7.73 1.55 -7.24
C CYS A 21 6.49 1.64 -6.34
N HIS A 22 6.23 2.82 -5.78
CA HIS A 22 5.06 3.10 -4.97
C HIS A 22 3.78 3.00 -5.80
N ASP A 23 3.70 3.76 -6.88
CA ASP A 23 2.53 3.86 -7.75
C ASP A 23 2.19 2.49 -8.37
N ASP A 24 3.21 1.76 -8.87
CA ASP A 24 3.05 0.41 -9.44
C ASP A 24 2.49 -0.59 -8.39
N ILE A 25 2.89 -0.49 -7.12
CA ILE A 25 2.40 -1.37 -6.05
C ILE A 25 0.97 -1.02 -5.65
N PHE A 26 0.69 0.25 -5.37
CA PHE A 26 -0.60 0.63 -4.79
C PHE A 26 -1.72 0.72 -5.81
N SER A 27 -1.42 1.09 -7.06
CA SER A 27 -2.40 0.97 -8.14
C SER A 27 -2.86 -0.48 -8.33
N ARG A 28 -1.93 -1.46 -8.21
CA ARG A 28 -2.29 -2.88 -8.24
C ARG A 28 -3.15 -3.30 -7.05
N VAL A 29 -2.80 -2.90 -5.83
CA VAL A 29 -3.54 -3.27 -4.61
C VAL A 29 -4.95 -2.70 -4.63
N ILE A 30 -5.11 -1.41 -4.93
CA ILE A 30 -6.41 -0.75 -5.00
C ILE A 30 -7.21 -1.24 -6.20
N GLY A 31 -6.57 -1.42 -7.36
CA GLY A 31 -7.19 -2.00 -8.55
C GLY A 31 -7.77 -3.40 -8.29
N ASP A 32 -7.02 -4.28 -7.63
CA ASP A 32 -7.48 -5.63 -7.27
C ASP A 32 -8.65 -5.59 -6.28
N ALA A 33 -8.65 -4.64 -5.34
CA ALA A 33 -9.75 -4.42 -4.43
C ALA A 33 -11.05 -4.01 -5.15
N LEU A 34 -10.94 -3.05 -6.09
CA LEU A 34 -12.06 -2.61 -6.91
C LEU A 34 -12.55 -3.73 -7.84
N HIS A 35 -11.64 -4.49 -8.46
CA HIS A 35 -11.98 -5.63 -9.32
C HIS A 35 -12.67 -6.77 -8.58
N ALA A 36 -12.29 -7.01 -7.31
CA ALA A 36 -12.99 -7.93 -6.42
C ALA A 36 -14.37 -7.40 -5.97
N GLY A 37 -14.72 -6.18 -6.37
CA GLY A 37 -16.01 -5.54 -6.16
C GLY A 37 -16.16 -4.86 -4.81
N LEU A 38 -15.06 -4.44 -4.16
CA LEU A 38 -15.13 -3.45 -3.10
C LEU A 38 -15.51 -2.10 -3.70
N ARG A 39 -16.43 -1.37 -3.04
CA ARG A 39 -16.84 -0.03 -3.49
C ARG A 39 -15.80 0.99 -3.06
N GLY A 40 -15.48 1.93 -3.95
CA GLY A 40 -14.53 2.99 -3.64
C GLY A 40 -13.87 3.57 -4.89
N LYS A 41 -12.70 4.18 -4.70
CA LYS A 41 -11.97 4.90 -5.75
C LYS A 41 -10.47 4.93 -5.47
N GLU A 42 -9.67 4.85 -6.52
CA GLU A 42 -8.23 5.16 -6.51
C GLU A 42 -8.01 6.69 -6.59
N GLU A 43 -7.04 7.21 -5.84
CA GLU A 43 -6.75 8.65 -5.73
C GLU A 43 -8.01 9.54 -5.62
N PRO A 44 -8.76 9.50 -4.50
CA PRO A 44 -10.00 10.24 -4.33
C PRO A 44 -9.76 11.75 -4.09
N ARG A 45 -9.36 12.46 -5.14
CA ARG A 45 -9.01 13.89 -5.15
C ARG A 45 -10.17 14.80 -4.72
N GLU A 46 -11.41 14.33 -4.89
CA GLU A 46 -12.62 15.08 -4.54
C GLU A 46 -12.85 15.25 -3.04
N ILE A 47 -12.21 14.45 -2.17
CA ILE A 47 -12.54 14.41 -0.74
C ILE A 47 -12.38 15.77 -0.06
N PHE A 48 -11.37 16.53 -0.49
CA PHE A 48 -11.05 17.82 0.10
C PHE A 48 -11.45 19.00 -0.80
N SER A 49 -12.11 18.77 -1.94
CA SER A 49 -12.40 19.86 -2.90
C SER A 49 -13.39 20.89 -2.37
N ALA A 50 -14.21 20.52 -1.38
CA ALA A 50 -15.11 21.46 -0.70
C ALA A 50 -14.37 22.43 0.22
N VAL A 51 -13.23 22.00 0.79
CA VAL A 51 -12.52 22.72 1.86
C VAL A 51 -11.11 23.19 1.46
N ILE A 52 -10.59 22.76 0.31
CA ILE A 52 -9.33 23.21 -0.25
C ILE A 52 -9.59 23.91 -1.58
N PRO A 53 -9.18 25.19 -1.73
CA PRO A 53 -9.30 25.92 -2.98
C PRO A 53 -8.65 25.16 -4.16
N PRO A 54 -9.24 25.16 -5.37
CA PRO A 54 -8.69 24.46 -6.52
C PRO A 54 -7.24 24.82 -6.86
N VAL A 55 -6.86 26.10 -6.69
CA VAL A 55 -5.48 26.57 -6.89
C VAL A 55 -4.50 25.90 -5.92
N THR A 56 -4.93 25.67 -4.70
CA THR A 56 -4.13 24.99 -3.68
C THR A 56 -4.07 23.51 -4.02
N LEU A 57 -5.21 22.86 -4.28
CA LEU A 57 -5.31 21.41 -4.53
C LEU A 57 -4.53 20.95 -5.78
N ASN A 58 -4.59 21.71 -6.86
CA ASN A 58 -3.93 21.38 -8.13
C ASN A 58 -2.43 21.75 -8.15
N GLY A 59 -2.01 22.65 -7.24
CA GLY A 59 -0.69 23.27 -7.26
C GLY A 59 -0.51 24.23 -8.44
N THR A 60 0.58 25.00 -8.46
CA THR A 60 1.04 25.72 -9.65
C THR A 60 1.58 24.74 -10.69
N ALA A 61 1.38 25.01 -11.99
CA ALA A 61 1.87 24.17 -13.09
C ALA A 61 3.33 23.75 -12.86
N GLY A 62 3.60 22.43 -12.82
CA GLY A 62 4.92 21.86 -12.47
C GLY A 62 5.06 21.37 -11.02
N THR A 63 4.06 21.60 -10.15
CA THR A 63 4.05 21.14 -8.74
C THR A 63 2.90 20.17 -8.42
N ARG A 64 2.31 19.53 -9.44
CA ARG A 64 1.29 18.47 -9.27
C ARG A 64 1.78 17.47 -8.20
N GLY A 65 1.06 17.38 -7.08
CA GLY A 65 1.31 16.42 -6.00
C GLY A 65 1.85 16.97 -4.68
N LYS A 66 2.18 18.27 -4.54
CA LYS A 66 2.90 18.77 -3.34
C LYS A 66 2.09 18.95 -2.06
N ASN A 67 0.75 18.89 -2.07
CA ASN A 67 -0.01 19.03 -0.82
C ASN A 67 -0.05 17.76 0.03
N GLY A 68 0.26 16.60 -0.56
CA GLY A 68 0.39 15.32 0.15
C GLY A 68 -0.85 14.86 0.95
N ILE A 69 -2.01 15.48 0.75
CA ILE A 69 -3.23 15.19 1.53
C ILE A 69 -4.20 14.24 0.80
N VAL A 70 -3.96 13.98 -0.49
CA VAL A 70 -4.78 13.03 -1.27
C VAL A 70 -4.24 11.61 -1.02
N PRO A 71 -5.06 10.70 -0.47
CA PRO A 71 -4.65 9.32 -0.26
C PRO A 71 -4.63 8.50 -1.55
N ASP A 72 -3.97 7.35 -1.53
CA ASP A 72 -3.90 6.44 -2.68
C ASP A 72 -5.24 5.75 -2.98
N GLY A 73 -6.10 5.60 -1.98
CA GLY A 73 -7.44 5.07 -2.18
C GLY A 73 -8.45 5.46 -1.12
N ARG A 74 -9.73 5.31 -1.47
CA ARG A 74 -10.86 5.29 -0.54
C ARG A 74 -11.68 4.04 -0.82
N LEU A 75 -11.86 3.17 0.17
CA LEU A 75 -12.64 1.95 0.02
C LEU A 75 -13.65 1.79 1.17
N HIS A 76 -14.84 1.32 0.81
CA HIS A 76 -15.85 0.89 1.76
C HIS A 76 -15.66 -0.60 2.06
N CYS A 77 -15.11 -0.93 3.22
CA CYS A 77 -14.79 -2.31 3.58
C CYS A 77 -14.78 -2.53 5.10
N LYS A 78 -14.73 -3.79 5.51
CA LYS A 78 -14.80 -4.22 6.90
C LYS A 78 -13.40 -4.41 7.47
N LEU A 79 -12.75 -3.30 7.83
CA LEU A 79 -11.45 -3.36 8.50
C LEU A 79 -11.65 -3.42 10.01
N ARG A 80 -10.80 -4.19 10.69
CA ARG A 80 -10.71 -4.15 12.15
C ARG A 80 -9.97 -2.88 12.56
N GLU A 81 -10.08 -2.51 13.83
CA GLU A 81 -9.33 -1.38 14.38
C GLU A 81 -7.83 -1.50 14.03
N SER A 82 -7.25 -0.41 13.50
CA SER A 82 -5.82 -0.38 13.20
C SER A 82 -5.05 -0.40 14.51
N ARG A 83 -4.33 -1.49 14.79
CA ARG A 83 -3.43 -1.56 15.94
C ARG A 83 -2.00 -1.35 15.48
N THR A 84 -1.61 -0.10 15.51
CA THR A 84 -0.24 0.38 15.37
C THR A 84 0.53 0.27 16.70
N ALA A 85 -0.14 0.09 17.84
CA ALA A 85 0.52 -0.08 19.14
C ALA A 85 1.35 -1.37 19.23
N ARG A 86 2.49 -1.32 19.92
CA ARG A 86 3.32 -2.50 20.21
C ARG A 86 2.50 -3.49 21.04
N CYS A 87 2.55 -4.79 20.74
CA CYS A 87 2.08 -5.81 21.68
C CYS A 87 2.99 -5.81 22.91
N THR A 88 2.72 -4.94 23.87
CA THR A 88 3.33 -5.03 25.20
C THR A 88 2.68 -6.21 25.92
N GLY A 89 3.47 -7.12 26.47
CA GLY A 89 2.94 -8.09 27.43
C GLY A 89 2.30 -7.35 28.63
N THR A 90 1.61 -8.08 29.50
CA THR A 90 0.86 -7.59 30.68
C THR A 90 1.67 -6.76 31.70
N ARG A 91 2.95 -6.45 31.44
CA ARG A 91 3.82 -5.63 32.29
C ARG A 91 4.70 -4.64 31.54
N GLY A 92 4.32 -4.20 30.33
CA GLY A 92 5.10 -3.19 29.58
C GLY A 92 6.45 -3.70 29.03
N GLN A 93 6.81 -4.96 29.28
CA GLN A 93 7.93 -5.62 28.63
C GLN A 93 7.45 -6.28 27.32
N ALA A 94 8.21 -6.09 26.24
CA ALA A 94 8.02 -6.83 25.01
C ALA A 94 8.13 -8.33 25.34
N HIS A 95 7.05 -9.09 25.17
CA HIS A 95 7.08 -10.51 25.49
C HIS A 95 7.89 -11.21 24.38
N PRO A 96 9.06 -11.82 24.67
CA PRO A 96 9.98 -12.32 23.64
C PRO A 96 9.38 -13.43 22.76
N SER A 97 8.23 -14.01 23.15
CA SER A 97 7.52 -15.02 22.38
C SER A 97 6.36 -14.51 21.51
N VAL A 98 5.91 -13.25 21.66
CA VAL A 98 4.84 -12.68 20.83
C VAL A 98 5.46 -11.97 19.65
N ARG A 99 6.01 -12.75 18.71
CA ARG A 99 6.41 -12.23 17.40
C ARG A 99 5.18 -11.65 16.70
N TRP A 100 5.34 -10.51 16.05
CA TRP A 100 4.30 -9.91 15.23
C TRP A 100 4.08 -10.84 14.02
N ARG A 101 3.08 -11.73 14.11
CA ARG A 101 2.80 -12.76 13.10
C ARG A 101 1.60 -12.40 12.23
N GLY A 102 1.00 -11.22 12.43
CA GLY A 102 -0.24 -10.83 11.77
C GLY A 102 -1.40 -11.79 12.08
N THR A 103 -1.36 -12.48 13.22
CA THR A 103 -2.40 -13.44 13.61
C THR A 103 -3.66 -12.69 14.04
N THR A 104 -4.82 -13.28 13.76
CA THR A 104 -6.16 -12.74 14.05
C THR A 104 -6.35 -12.29 15.51
N VAL A 105 -5.59 -12.85 16.45
CA VAL A 105 -5.61 -12.54 17.90
C VAL A 105 -5.06 -11.14 18.20
N GLN A 106 -4.26 -10.57 17.29
CA GLN A 106 -3.65 -9.23 17.45
C GLN A 106 -4.53 -8.11 16.87
N ARG A 107 -5.54 -8.46 16.07
CA ARG A 107 -6.43 -7.49 15.43
C ARG A 107 -7.51 -7.08 16.42
N GLY A 108 -7.81 -5.79 16.51
CA GLY A 108 -8.85 -5.26 17.39
C GLY A 108 -10.25 -5.84 17.11
N PRO A 109 -11.27 -5.35 17.84
CA PRO A 109 -12.63 -5.80 17.60
C PRO A 109 -13.02 -5.58 16.13
N GLU A 110 -13.91 -6.44 15.67
CA GLU A 110 -14.43 -6.32 14.32
C GLU A 110 -15.35 -5.08 14.24
N GLN A 111 -15.11 -4.21 13.27
CA GLN A 111 -15.89 -2.99 13.08
C GLN A 111 -16.93 -3.20 11.97
N PRO A 112 -18.05 -2.45 11.97
CA PRO A 112 -18.96 -2.42 10.83
C PRO A 112 -18.24 -1.86 9.59
N PRO A 113 -18.71 -2.21 8.37
CA PRO A 113 -18.16 -1.62 7.15
C PRO A 113 -18.26 -0.09 7.17
N ALA A 114 -17.14 0.57 6.87
CA ALA A 114 -17.05 2.03 6.82
C ALA A 114 -16.24 2.49 5.60
N GLU A 115 -16.32 3.78 5.27
CA GLU A 115 -15.39 4.38 4.32
C GLU A 115 -14.03 4.60 4.99
N HIS A 116 -12.98 4.06 4.39
CA HIS A 116 -11.62 4.20 4.88
C HIS A 116 -10.76 4.91 3.83
N LEU A 117 -9.95 5.87 4.27
CA LEU A 117 -8.84 6.40 3.48
C LEU A 117 -7.67 5.43 3.59
N LEU A 118 -7.04 5.10 2.47
CA LEU A 118 -5.91 4.18 2.41
C LEU A 118 -4.71 4.89 1.82
N GLU A 119 -3.62 4.90 2.58
CA GLU A 119 -2.34 5.47 2.17
C GLU A 119 -1.30 4.38 2.01
N GLY A 120 -0.72 4.32 0.82
CA GLY A 120 0.40 3.50 0.44
C GLY A 120 1.74 4.06 0.93
N LYS A 121 2.61 3.18 1.42
CA LYS A 121 4.04 3.46 1.63
C LYS A 121 4.93 2.29 1.26
N THR A 122 6.01 2.58 0.56
CA THR A 122 7.12 1.65 0.39
C THR A 122 8.25 2.01 1.36
N ILE A 123 8.85 1.00 2.00
CA ILE A 123 10.12 1.18 2.73
C ILE A 123 11.23 0.43 2.01
N HIS A 124 12.36 1.09 1.80
CA HIS A 124 13.48 0.56 1.03
C HIS A 124 14.58 0.04 1.96
N ARG A 125 15.35 -0.94 1.48
CA ARG A 125 16.43 -1.57 2.25
C ARG A 125 17.43 -0.52 2.77
N GLY A 126 17.88 -0.71 4.00
CA GLY A 126 18.82 0.17 4.69
C GLY A 126 18.17 1.41 5.31
N GLY A 127 16.86 1.59 5.14
CA GLY A 127 16.14 2.76 5.67
C GLY A 127 16.07 2.77 7.19
N PRO A 128 15.82 3.94 7.81
CA PRO A 128 15.77 4.08 9.26
C PRO A 128 14.74 3.15 9.91
N HIS A 129 13.66 2.80 9.20
CA HIS A 129 12.65 1.85 9.67
C HIS A 129 13.21 0.44 9.90
N TYR A 130 14.18 -0.01 9.10
CA TYR A 130 14.88 -1.29 9.29
C TYR A 130 15.86 -1.26 10.46
N MET A 131 16.22 -0.07 10.94
CA MET A 131 17.06 0.16 12.11
C MET A 131 16.25 0.54 13.36
N SER A 132 14.92 0.56 13.25
CA SER A 132 14.04 0.93 14.36
C SER A 132 14.05 -0.13 15.46
N ALA A 133 13.72 0.28 16.68
CA ALA A 133 13.54 -0.65 17.79
C ALA A 133 12.49 -1.72 17.47
N ARG A 134 11.44 -1.39 16.71
CA ARG A 134 10.42 -2.35 16.27
C ARG A 134 10.96 -3.38 15.28
N ALA A 135 11.79 -2.97 14.31
CA ALA A 135 12.43 -3.92 13.40
C ALA A 135 13.31 -4.93 14.15
N ARG A 136 13.97 -4.51 15.23
CA ARG A 136 14.76 -5.36 16.12
C ARG A 136 13.90 -6.25 17.03
N ASP A 137 12.86 -5.68 17.66
CA ASP A 137 12.08 -6.33 18.73
C ASP A 137 10.93 -7.20 18.20
N ASP A 138 10.18 -6.71 17.20
CA ASP A 138 8.90 -7.29 16.79
C ASP A 138 9.05 -8.40 15.72
N GLY A 139 10.26 -8.54 15.16
CA GLY A 139 10.61 -9.54 14.16
C GLY A 139 10.15 -9.20 12.75
N GLN A 140 9.70 -10.21 11.99
CA GLN A 140 9.29 -10.05 10.60
C GLN A 140 8.08 -9.11 10.51
N GLY A 141 8.26 -7.93 9.92
CA GLY A 141 7.23 -6.90 9.80
C GLY A 141 7.39 -5.70 10.75
N GLY A 142 8.36 -5.73 11.68
CA GLY A 142 8.57 -4.62 12.61
C GLY A 142 8.88 -3.28 11.92
N ALA A 143 9.64 -3.30 10.82
CA ALA A 143 9.96 -2.10 10.04
C ALA A 143 8.72 -1.49 9.33
N VAL A 144 7.84 -2.33 8.76
CA VAL A 144 6.60 -1.85 8.12
C VAL A 144 5.59 -1.38 9.15
N ALA A 145 5.52 -2.03 10.31
CA ALA A 145 4.72 -1.56 11.44
C ALA A 145 5.22 -0.21 11.94
N ASP A 146 6.54 -0.01 12.07
CA ASP A 146 7.14 1.28 12.43
C ASP A 146 6.71 2.39 11.48
N ARG A 147 6.81 2.17 10.15
CA ARG A 147 6.35 3.16 9.16
C ARG A 147 4.85 3.40 9.24
N ALA A 148 4.03 2.35 9.40
CA ALA A 148 2.58 2.45 9.47
C ALA A 148 2.13 3.38 10.62
N ASN A 149 2.79 3.34 11.77
CA ASN A 149 2.45 4.19 12.91
C ASN A 149 2.59 5.69 12.64
N LEU A 150 3.40 6.07 11.66
CA LEU A 150 3.69 7.48 11.36
C LEU A 150 2.68 8.10 10.40
N VAL A 151 1.98 7.30 9.60
CA VAL A 151 1.14 7.78 8.50
C VAL A 151 0.00 8.67 9.00
N GLN A 152 -0.71 8.25 10.05
CA GLN A 152 -1.80 9.06 10.62
C GLN A 152 -1.30 10.45 11.05
N ARG A 153 -0.18 10.48 11.77
CA ARG A 153 0.45 11.73 12.23
C ARG A 153 0.90 12.60 11.05
N ASP A 154 1.47 11.98 10.01
CA ASP A 154 1.88 12.70 8.80
C ASP A 154 0.66 13.38 8.14
N TYR A 155 -0.49 12.70 8.10
CA TYR A 155 -1.74 13.23 7.57
C TYR A 155 -2.34 14.35 8.43
N GLU A 156 -2.39 14.18 9.74
CA GLU A 156 -2.85 15.21 10.68
C GLU A 156 -1.99 16.48 10.59
N ALA A 157 -0.66 16.33 10.52
CA ALA A 157 0.25 17.45 10.34
C ALA A 157 0.03 18.17 9.01
N ARG A 158 -0.20 17.42 7.91
CA ARG A 158 -0.50 18.01 6.59
C ARG A 158 -1.84 18.73 6.58
N ALA A 159 -2.87 18.17 7.20
CA ALA A 159 -4.18 18.81 7.33
C ALA A 159 -4.08 20.12 8.12
N ALA A 160 -3.43 20.09 9.28
CA ALA A 160 -3.20 21.28 10.09
C ALA A 160 -2.38 22.36 9.34
N ALA A 161 -1.36 21.95 8.57
CA ALA A 161 -0.58 22.86 7.75
C ALA A 161 -1.40 23.51 6.62
N LEU A 162 -2.43 22.82 6.09
CA LEU A 162 -3.36 23.40 5.13
C LEU A 162 -4.35 24.35 5.82
N ASP A 163 -4.90 23.96 6.97
CA ASP A 163 -5.80 24.78 7.77
C ASP A 163 -5.15 26.09 8.26
N ALA A 164 -3.82 26.09 8.46
CA ALA A 164 -3.08 27.29 8.84
C ALA A 164 -2.92 28.32 7.70
N LYS A 165 -3.23 27.96 6.44
CA LYS A 165 -3.04 28.88 5.29
C LYS A 165 -4.17 29.93 5.25
N PRO A 166 -3.86 31.24 5.21
CA PRO A 166 -4.90 32.29 5.21
C PRO A 166 -5.94 32.16 4.10
N HIS A 167 -5.53 31.78 2.89
CA HIS A 167 -6.46 31.59 1.76
C HIS A 167 -7.36 30.35 1.91
N VAL A 168 -6.91 29.32 2.64
CA VAL A 168 -7.74 28.16 2.98
C VAL A 168 -8.76 28.57 4.06
N GLN A 169 -8.35 29.34 5.06
CA GLN A 169 -9.28 29.87 6.07
C GLN A 169 -10.34 30.77 5.44
N ALA A 170 -9.93 31.69 4.56
CA ALA A 170 -10.85 32.57 3.84
C ALA A 170 -11.88 31.79 2.99
N TRP A 171 -11.46 30.71 2.33
CA TRP A 171 -12.35 29.81 1.58
C TRP A 171 -13.39 29.13 2.48
N ASN A 172 -13.05 28.87 3.74
CA ASN A 172 -13.90 28.17 4.69
C ASN A 172 -14.52 29.14 5.72
N ASN A 173 -14.88 30.36 5.31
CA ASN A 173 -15.52 31.37 6.18
C ASN A 173 -14.76 31.65 7.48
N GLY A 174 -13.42 31.62 7.44
CA GLY A 174 -12.54 31.84 8.58
C GLY A 174 -12.30 30.60 9.46
N SER A 175 -12.83 29.42 9.13
CA SER A 175 -12.55 28.18 9.87
C SER A 175 -11.05 27.85 9.85
N ARG A 176 -10.56 27.38 11.01
CA ARG A 176 -9.15 27.01 11.25
C ARG A 176 -8.93 25.49 11.32
N ASP A 177 -9.93 24.70 10.95
CA ASP A 177 -9.90 23.24 11.09
C ASP A 177 -10.71 22.51 10.01
N ALA A 178 -11.11 23.18 8.93
CA ALA A 178 -11.98 22.63 7.90
C ALA A 178 -11.40 21.37 7.24
N VAL A 179 -10.12 21.38 6.88
CA VAL A 179 -9.42 20.23 6.28
C VAL A 179 -9.26 19.11 7.30
N SER A 180 -8.83 19.45 8.52
CA SER A 180 -8.67 18.48 9.61
C SER A 180 -10.00 17.81 10.00
N SER A 181 -11.11 18.54 9.97
CA SER A 181 -12.44 18.02 10.27
C SER A 181 -12.95 17.06 9.20
N VAL A 182 -12.69 17.34 7.92
CA VAL A 182 -12.93 16.38 6.83
C VAL A 182 -12.04 15.13 6.97
N LEU A 183 -10.77 15.29 7.31
CA LEU A 183 -9.89 14.13 7.54
C LEU A 183 -10.42 13.23 8.67
N ARG A 184 -10.81 13.84 9.80
CA ARG A 184 -11.33 13.12 10.98
C ARG A 184 -12.64 12.39 10.71
N SER A 185 -13.47 12.83 9.76
CA SER A 185 -14.75 12.17 9.48
C SER A 185 -14.58 10.76 8.90
N PHE A 186 -13.41 10.41 8.36
CA PHE A 186 -13.08 9.06 7.88
C PHE A 186 -12.40 8.17 8.94
N GLY A 187 -12.19 8.70 10.15
CA GLY A 187 -11.40 8.02 11.19
C GLY A 187 -9.91 7.95 10.84
N THR A 188 -9.24 6.91 11.30
CA THR A 188 -7.80 6.71 11.07
C THR A 188 -7.51 6.36 9.61
N VAL A 189 -6.55 7.05 9.01
CA VAL A 189 -5.99 6.73 7.69
C VAL A 189 -5.30 5.36 7.76
N ARG A 190 -5.76 4.44 6.92
CA ARG A 190 -5.28 3.06 6.88
C ARG A 190 -3.94 3.00 6.15
N SER A 191 -2.96 2.43 6.82
CA SER A 191 -1.56 2.50 6.41
C SER A 191 -1.14 1.23 5.69
N LEU A 192 -1.20 1.24 4.36
CA LEU A 192 -0.79 0.13 3.51
C LEU A 192 0.72 0.22 3.27
N VAL A 193 1.52 -0.48 4.07
CA VAL A 193 2.99 -0.43 3.96
C VAL A 193 3.51 -1.73 3.38
N VAL A 194 4.38 -1.62 2.36
CA VAL A 194 5.13 -2.74 1.79
C VAL A 194 6.63 -2.51 1.99
N GLY A 195 7.33 -3.50 2.52
CA GLY A 195 8.77 -3.45 2.71
C GLY A 195 9.57 -4.10 1.58
N ALA A 196 10.87 -3.82 1.59
CA ALA A 196 11.83 -4.28 0.60
C ALA A 196 11.98 -5.82 0.52
N TYR A 197 11.54 -6.55 1.55
CA TYR A 197 11.50 -8.01 1.58
C TYR A 197 10.07 -8.56 1.38
N ALA A 198 9.18 -7.74 0.80
CA ALA A 198 7.77 -8.02 0.57
C ALA A 198 6.96 -8.31 1.85
N GLU A 199 7.43 -7.85 3.00
CA GLU A 199 6.63 -7.75 4.21
C GLU A 199 5.54 -6.68 4.06
N ALA A 200 4.42 -6.85 4.76
CA ALA A 200 3.24 -6.00 4.64
C ALA A 200 2.74 -5.54 6.02
N SER A 201 2.14 -4.36 6.09
CA SER A 201 1.46 -3.87 7.31
C SER A 201 0.20 -4.69 7.64
N ASP A 202 -0.28 -4.59 8.88
CA ASP A 202 -1.55 -5.21 9.28
C ASP A 202 -2.71 -4.77 8.40
N ASP A 203 -2.81 -3.46 8.16
CA ASP A 203 -3.89 -2.88 7.36
C ASP A 203 -3.91 -3.46 5.94
N LEU A 204 -2.74 -3.72 5.35
CA LEU A 204 -2.65 -4.38 4.06
C LEU A 204 -3.08 -5.86 4.13
N HIS A 205 -2.77 -6.56 5.22
CA HIS A 205 -3.29 -7.91 5.45
C HIS A 205 -4.81 -7.94 5.72
N GLN A 206 -5.36 -6.93 6.40
CA GLN A 206 -6.81 -6.81 6.59
C GLN A 206 -7.53 -6.48 5.29
N LEU A 207 -6.98 -5.57 4.48
CA LEU A 207 -7.49 -5.27 3.14
C LEU A 207 -7.46 -6.54 2.28
N PHE A 208 -6.35 -7.27 2.28
CA PHE A 208 -6.24 -8.54 1.59
C PHE A 208 -7.39 -9.50 1.94
N ASP A 209 -7.72 -9.64 3.23
CA ASP A 209 -8.82 -10.51 3.66
C ASP A 209 -10.18 -10.01 3.15
N CYS A 210 -10.40 -8.69 3.08
CA CYS A 210 -11.60 -8.10 2.50
C CYS A 210 -11.70 -8.38 0.98
N VAL A 211 -10.59 -8.24 0.25
CA VAL A 211 -10.51 -8.50 -1.19
C VAL A 211 -10.82 -9.97 -1.48
N VAL A 212 -10.18 -10.89 -0.74
CA VAL A 212 -10.42 -12.33 -0.88
C VAL A 212 -11.88 -12.67 -0.56
N GLU A 213 -12.44 -12.12 0.51
CA GLU A 213 -13.82 -12.37 0.88
C GLU A 213 -14.80 -11.90 -0.21
N SER A 214 -14.59 -10.69 -0.72
CA SER A 214 -15.42 -10.12 -1.78
C SER A 214 -15.32 -10.94 -3.07
N ALA A 215 -14.10 -11.25 -3.53
CA ALA A 215 -13.87 -12.07 -4.72
C ALA A 215 -14.52 -13.47 -4.57
N SER A 216 -14.40 -14.08 -3.39
CA SER A 216 -14.99 -15.40 -3.12
C SER A 216 -16.52 -15.35 -3.18
N LYS A 217 -17.14 -14.32 -2.63
CA LYS A 217 -18.61 -14.14 -2.69
C LYS A 217 -19.10 -13.91 -4.12
N GLN A 218 -18.33 -13.18 -4.93
CA GLN A 218 -18.75 -12.78 -6.28
C GLN A 218 -18.43 -13.81 -7.37
N HIS A 219 -17.39 -14.62 -7.20
CA HIS A 219 -16.83 -15.40 -8.31
C HIS A 219 -16.73 -16.90 -8.05
N TRP A 220 -17.19 -17.41 -6.91
CA TRP A 220 -17.11 -18.85 -6.59
C TRP A 220 -17.73 -19.76 -7.66
N ARG A 221 -18.86 -19.37 -8.26
CA ARG A 221 -19.51 -20.13 -9.34
C ARG A 221 -18.66 -20.19 -10.60
N ARG A 222 -17.99 -19.08 -10.95
CA ARG A 222 -17.19 -18.96 -12.17
C ARG A 222 -15.97 -19.90 -12.16
N ILE A 223 -15.44 -20.20 -10.98
CA ILE A 223 -14.31 -21.12 -10.80
C ILE A 223 -14.75 -22.55 -10.48
N GLY A 224 -16.05 -22.86 -10.55
CA GLY A 224 -16.59 -24.20 -10.29
C GLY A 224 -16.56 -24.66 -8.83
N ALA A 225 -16.38 -23.74 -7.87
CA ALA A 225 -16.44 -24.10 -6.45
C ALA A 225 -17.88 -24.42 -6.03
N ARG A 226 -18.07 -25.23 -4.98
CA ARG A 226 -19.40 -25.55 -4.43
C ARG A 226 -19.94 -24.46 -3.52
N SER A 227 -19.06 -23.59 -3.01
CA SER A 227 -19.44 -22.47 -2.15
C SER A 227 -18.39 -21.36 -2.14
N ALA A 228 -18.79 -20.16 -1.68
CA ALA A 228 -17.87 -19.07 -1.42
C ALA A 228 -16.81 -19.43 -0.36
N LYS A 229 -17.13 -20.30 0.60
CA LYS A 229 -16.18 -20.76 1.62
C LYS A 229 -15.05 -21.58 1.00
N GLU A 230 -15.38 -22.46 0.06
CA GLU A 230 -14.40 -23.27 -0.68
C GLU A 230 -13.53 -22.39 -1.59
N ALA A 231 -14.16 -21.45 -2.31
CA ALA A 231 -13.44 -20.49 -3.16
C ALA A 231 -12.44 -19.61 -2.39
N ARG A 232 -12.66 -19.36 -1.10
CA ARG A 232 -11.79 -18.52 -0.26
C ARG A 232 -10.34 -18.98 -0.30
N SER A 233 -10.09 -20.29 -0.15
CA SER A 233 -8.73 -20.84 -0.14
C SER A 233 -8.02 -20.66 -1.48
N TYR A 234 -8.76 -20.83 -2.58
CA TYR A 234 -8.25 -20.60 -3.93
C TYR A 234 -7.86 -19.14 -4.14
N PHE A 235 -8.78 -18.20 -3.86
CA PHE A 235 -8.51 -16.77 -4.03
C PHE A 235 -7.40 -16.28 -3.07
N ALA A 236 -7.39 -16.74 -1.82
CA ALA A 236 -6.33 -16.39 -0.86
C ALA A 236 -4.95 -16.86 -1.33
N THR A 237 -4.84 -18.07 -1.86
CA THR A 237 -3.56 -18.60 -2.33
C THR A 237 -3.09 -17.87 -3.59
N THR A 238 -4.00 -17.68 -4.55
CA THR A 238 -3.71 -17.04 -5.83
C THR A 238 -3.34 -15.58 -5.64
N LEU A 239 -4.13 -14.82 -4.89
CA LEU A 239 -3.90 -13.40 -4.64
C LEU A 239 -2.61 -13.18 -3.83
N ARG A 240 -2.34 -14.02 -2.82
CA ARG A 240 -1.12 -13.88 -2.01
C ARG A 240 0.14 -14.11 -2.84
N ARG A 241 0.11 -15.08 -3.76
CA ARG A 241 1.20 -15.28 -4.73
C ARG A 241 1.34 -14.10 -5.68
N ALA A 242 0.23 -13.64 -6.24
CA ALA A 242 0.22 -12.51 -7.18
C ALA A 242 0.77 -11.23 -6.54
N TRP A 243 0.27 -10.84 -5.36
CA TRP A 243 0.76 -9.66 -4.64
C TRP A 243 2.20 -9.82 -4.20
N GLY A 244 2.57 -10.96 -3.61
CA GLY A 244 3.95 -11.19 -3.16
C GLY A 244 4.98 -11.11 -4.28
N VAL A 245 4.69 -11.73 -5.43
CA VAL A 245 5.55 -11.65 -6.63
C VAL A 245 5.60 -10.23 -7.17
N HIS A 246 4.45 -9.55 -7.25
CA HIS A 246 4.38 -8.16 -7.73
C HIS A 246 5.23 -7.23 -6.87
N PHE A 247 5.09 -7.29 -5.54
CA PHE A 247 5.87 -6.47 -4.61
C PHE A 247 7.37 -6.72 -4.77
N ALA A 248 7.79 -7.99 -4.75
CA ALA A 248 9.19 -8.36 -4.94
C ALA A 248 9.75 -7.86 -6.28
N ARG A 249 8.94 -7.96 -7.35
CA ARG A 249 9.30 -7.50 -8.69
C ARG A 249 9.48 -5.98 -8.74
N GLU A 250 8.58 -5.21 -8.14
CA GLU A 250 8.68 -3.74 -8.17
C GLU A 250 9.87 -3.23 -7.34
N PHE A 251 10.19 -3.85 -6.20
CA PHE A 251 11.44 -3.57 -5.48
C PHE A 251 12.70 -4.00 -6.26
N ALA A 252 12.62 -5.04 -7.09
CA ALA A 252 13.71 -5.39 -8.01
C ALA A 252 13.85 -4.35 -9.13
N ARG A 253 12.75 -3.96 -9.79
CA ARG A 253 12.74 -2.90 -10.82
C ARG A 253 13.24 -1.57 -10.29
N HIS A 254 12.84 -1.18 -9.09
CA HIS A 254 13.39 -0.02 -8.39
C HIS A 254 14.92 -0.06 -8.32
N ARG A 255 15.51 -1.20 -7.91
CA ARG A 255 16.97 -1.35 -7.83
C ARG A 255 17.63 -1.34 -9.21
N ILE A 256 17.03 -2.01 -10.20
CA ILE A 256 17.54 -2.03 -11.58
C ILE A 256 17.55 -0.62 -12.17
N ARG A 257 16.46 0.16 -12.04
CA ARG A 257 16.36 1.56 -12.48
C ARG A 257 17.47 2.44 -11.88
N ARG A 258 18.03 2.05 -10.73
CA ARG A 258 19.05 2.80 -10.00
C ARG A 258 20.46 2.25 -10.12
N VAL A 259 20.65 1.11 -10.78
CA VAL A 259 21.98 0.49 -10.91
C VAL A 259 22.96 1.40 -11.65
N VAL A 260 22.45 2.25 -12.55
CA VAL A 260 23.22 3.25 -13.29
C VAL A 260 23.93 4.29 -12.41
N PHE A 261 23.52 4.42 -11.15
CA PHE A 261 24.13 5.35 -10.19
C PHE A 261 25.22 4.70 -9.31
N VAL A 262 25.45 3.39 -9.43
CA VAL A 262 26.53 2.70 -8.69
C VAL A 262 27.88 3.11 -9.26
N GLY A 263 28.77 3.60 -8.41
CA GLY A 263 30.11 4.06 -8.84
C GLY A 263 30.10 5.35 -9.66
N ALA A 264 28.92 5.94 -9.92
CA ALA A 264 28.82 7.23 -10.58
C ALA A 264 29.41 8.31 -9.67
N PRO A 265 30.30 9.20 -10.17
CA PRO A 265 30.78 10.33 -9.40
C PRO A 265 29.58 11.20 -8.96
N ARG A 266 29.64 11.73 -7.73
CA ARG A 266 28.59 12.66 -7.24
C ARG A 266 28.42 13.79 -8.27
N ARG A 267 27.20 13.92 -8.77
CA ARG A 267 26.84 14.84 -9.86
C ARG A 267 27.23 16.28 -9.50
N GLN A 268 27.94 16.96 -10.40
CA GLN A 268 28.06 18.42 -10.36
C GLN A 268 26.68 19.04 -10.70
N PRO A 269 26.24 20.11 -9.99
CA PRO A 269 24.98 20.79 -10.31
C PRO A 269 24.97 21.26 -11.77
N GLY A 270 23.90 20.98 -12.55
CA GLY A 270 23.64 21.64 -13.85
C GLY A 270 23.48 20.80 -15.11
N ARG A 271 23.74 19.47 -15.11
CA ARG A 271 23.50 18.64 -16.33
C ARG A 271 22.04 18.19 -16.48
N PRO A 272 21.49 17.93 -17.69
CA PRO A 272 20.15 17.36 -17.89
C PRO A 272 20.04 15.86 -17.53
N LEU A 273 18.81 15.37 -17.38
CA LEU A 273 18.46 14.00 -16.97
C LEU A 273 18.70 12.96 -18.08
N ALA A 274 19.17 11.77 -17.71
CA ALA A 274 18.99 10.57 -18.52
C ALA A 274 17.70 9.90 -18.06
N THR A 275 16.69 9.79 -18.93
CA THR A 275 15.49 9.00 -18.66
C THR A 275 15.77 7.55 -19.00
N ALA A 276 15.68 6.67 -18.01
CA ALA A 276 15.67 5.23 -18.25
C ALA A 276 14.22 4.81 -18.53
N ASP A 277 13.70 5.18 -19.70
CA ASP A 277 12.39 4.75 -20.19
C ASP A 277 12.51 3.32 -20.73
N GLY A 278 12.54 2.36 -19.82
CA GLY A 278 12.39 0.94 -20.14
C GLY A 278 10.95 0.53 -19.83
N ASP A 279 10.09 0.59 -20.86
CA ASP A 279 8.70 0.16 -20.78
C ASP A 279 8.65 -1.37 -20.68
N TRP A 280 8.15 -1.88 -19.55
CA TRP A 280 8.00 -3.32 -19.31
C TRP A 280 6.52 -3.58 -19.01
N PRO A 281 5.78 -4.30 -19.89
CA PRO A 281 4.34 -4.41 -19.78
C PRO A 281 3.95 -5.01 -18.42
N ALA A 282 3.28 -4.19 -17.60
CA ALA A 282 2.72 -4.61 -16.33
C ALA A 282 1.41 -5.35 -16.63
N LEU A 283 1.45 -6.69 -16.66
CA LEU A 283 0.23 -7.48 -16.76
C LEU A 283 -0.66 -7.22 -15.52
N SER A 284 -1.81 -6.60 -15.77
CA SER A 284 -2.85 -6.33 -14.78
C SER A 284 -3.45 -7.64 -14.23
N ALA A 285 -4.10 -7.60 -13.06
CA ALA A 285 -4.81 -8.77 -12.54
C ALA A 285 -5.96 -9.21 -13.46
N GLY A 286 -6.57 -8.27 -14.19
CA GLY A 286 -7.58 -8.56 -15.20
C GLY A 286 -7.02 -9.38 -16.36
N GLU A 287 -5.80 -9.06 -16.83
CA GLU A 287 -5.11 -9.83 -17.86
C GLU A 287 -4.65 -11.20 -17.34
N PHE A 288 -4.25 -11.30 -16.07
CA PHE A 288 -3.96 -12.58 -15.43
C PHE A 288 -5.23 -13.43 -15.24
N ALA A 289 -6.36 -12.85 -14.84
CA ALA A 289 -7.64 -13.53 -14.75
C ALA A 289 -8.09 -14.03 -16.14
N ALA A 290 -7.93 -13.21 -17.18
CA ALA A 290 -8.19 -13.59 -18.57
C ALA A 290 -7.20 -14.64 -19.12
N HIS A 291 -5.96 -14.69 -18.61
CA HIS A 291 -5.00 -15.74 -18.93
C HIS A 291 -5.32 -17.06 -18.21
N ALA A 292 -5.63 -17.00 -16.90
CA ALA A 292 -6.04 -18.17 -16.12
C ALA A 292 -7.33 -18.80 -16.67
N LEU A 293 -8.28 -17.99 -17.16
CA LEU A 293 -9.48 -18.47 -17.86
C LEU A 293 -9.17 -19.14 -19.21
N ARG A 294 -8.11 -18.72 -19.91
CA ARG A 294 -7.65 -19.37 -21.16
C ARG A 294 -6.93 -20.70 -20.94
N VAL A 295 -6.26 -20.86 -19.79
CA VAL A 295 -5.49 -22.08 -19.45
C VAL A 295 -6.32 -23.10 -18.67
N GLY A 296 -7.51 -22.73 -18.20
CA GLY A 296 -8.44 -23.56 -17.42
C GLY A 296 -9.01 -24.81 -18.13
N GLY A 297 -8.60 -25.12 -19.36
CA GLY A 297 -8.98 -26.36 -20.06
C GLY A 297 -8.06 -27.56 -19.80
N ALA A 298 -6.90 -27.39 -19.15
CA ALA A 298 -5.86 -28.43 -19.11
C ALA A 298 -5.69 -29.18 -17.79
N TRP A 299 -6.55 -28.96 -16.79
CA TRP A 299 -6.48 -29.66 -15.50
C TRP A 299 -7.80 -30.35 -15.16
N ALA A 300 -8.18 -31.32 -15.97
CA ALA A 300 -9.08 -32.38 -15.56
C ALA A 300 -8.30 -33.69 -15.68
N GLY A 301 -7.84 -34.23 -14.55
CA GLY A 301 -7.34 -35.60 -14.48
C GLY A 301 -8.48 -36.55 -14.85
N GLY A 302 -8.46 -37.05 -16.09
CA GLY A 302 -9.28 -38.18 -16.49
C GLY A 302 -8.80 -39.46 -15.78
N PRO A 303 -9.70 -40.38 -15.41
CA PRO A 303 -9.31 -41.62 -14.74
C PRO A 303 -8.48 -42.51 -15.68
N PRO A 304 -7.56 -43.33 -15.15
CA PRO A 304 -6.73 -44.19 -15.98
C PRO A 304 -7.60 -45.29 -16.61
N GLY A 305 -7.79 -45.20 -17.93
CA GLY A 305 -8.38 -46.24 -18.75
C GLY A 305 -7.46 -47.45 -18.84
N ARG A 306 -7.99 -48.61 -18.46
CA ARG A 306 -7.34 -49.92 -18.54
C ARG A 306 -6.99 -50.26 -20.00
N ARG A 307 -5.79 -50.79 -20.22
CA ARG A 307 -5.51 -51.71 -21.34
C ARG A 307 -5.80 -53.12 -20.88
#